data_AF-A0A067F5H6-F1
#
_entry.id   AF-A0A067F5H6-F1
#
_cell.length_a   1.000
_cell.length_b   1.000
_cell.length_c   1.000
_cell.angle_alpha   90.00
_cell.angle_beta   90.00
_cell.angle_gamma   90.00
#
_symmetry.space_group_name_H-M   'P 1'
#
loop_
_entity.id
_entity.type
_entity.pdbx_description
1 polymer ?
#
loop_
_entity_poly.entity_id
_entity_poly.type
_entity_poly.pdbx_seq_one_letter_code
_entity_poly.pdbx_strand_id
1 'polypeptide(L)' 'VIDYKTQQNRLFPLLASAYAFRFVGEWLKWLYTDVTQRLQANDFSTLPEAHACTAGLKSLTTTATAVCY' A
#
# COMPACT_ATOMS: atom_id res chain seq x y z
N VAL A 1 -12.24 -5.39 27.87
CA VAL A 1 -12.60 -6.11 26.62
C VAL A 1 -11.42 -6.38 25.68
N ILE A 2 -10.35 -5.57 25.71
CA ILE A 2 -9.17 -5.79 24.86
C ILE A 2 -8.36 -7.04 25.23
N ASP A 3 -8.52 -7.57 26.44
CA ASP A 3 -7.85 -8.81 26.88
C ASP A 3 -8.44 -10.07 26.24
N TYR A 4 -9.64 -9.99 25.65
CA TYR A 4 -10.23 -11.11 24.93
C TYR A 4 -9.49 -11.39 23.63
N LYS A 5 -9.07 -12.63 23.42
CA LYS A 5 -8.33 -13.05 22.22
C LYS A 5 -9.11 -12.83 20.93
N THR A 6 -10.43 -12.95 20.97
CA THR A 6 -11.31 -12.62 19.83
C THR A 6 -11.22 -11.14 19.47
N GLN A 7 -11.16 -10.24 20.46
CA GLN A 7 -11.01 -8.80 20.23
C GLN A 7 -9.61 -8.45 19.73
N GLN A 8 -8.56 -9.08 20.28
CA GLN A 8 -7.18 -8.91 19.80
C GLN A 8 -7.05 -9.38 18.35
N ASN A 9 -7.63 -10.53 17.99
CA ASN A 9 -7.60 -11.05 16.63
C ASN A 9 -8.35 -10.17 15.63
N ARG A 10 -9.39 -9.45 16.06
CA ARG A 10 -10.08 -8.47 15.20
C ARG A 10 -9.33 -7.16 15.09
N LEU A 11 -8.66 -6.70 16.15
CA LEU A 11 -8.07 -5.35 16.21
C LEU A 11 -6.60 -5.30 15.79
N PHE A 12 -5.76 -6.23 16.28
CA PHE A 12 -4.32 -6.17 16.06
C PHE A 12 -3.91 -6.34 14.59
N PRO A 13 -4.58 -7.17 13.77
CA PRO A 13 -4.30 -7.19 12.33
C PRO A 13 -4.61 -5.86 11.64
N LEU A 14 -5.61 -5.10 12.12
CA LEU A 14 -5.91 -3.77 11.56
C LEU A 14 -4.82 -2.77 11.90
N LEU A 15 -4.34 -2.81 13.15
CA LEU A 15 -3.21 -2.00 13.59
C LEU A 15 -1.96 -2.32 12.75
N ALA A 16 -1.64 -3.61 12.59
CA ALA A 16 -0.52 -4.04 11.75
C ALA A 16 -0.69 -3.58 10.30
N SER A 17 -1.90 -3.71 9.73
CA SER A 17 -2.21 -3.28 8.37
C SER A 17 -2.06 -1.77 8.20
N ALA A 18 -2.46 -0.97 9.19
CA ALA A 18 -2.30 0.49 9.15
C ALA A 18 -0.82 0.91 9.03
N TYR A 19 0.08 0.26 9.77
CA TYR A 19 1.52 0.51 9.63
C TYR A 19 2.09 -0.04 8.33
N ALA A 20 1.68 -1.23 7.90
CA ALA A 20 2.09 -1.78 6.60
C ALA A 20 1.68 -0.85 5.44
N PHE A 21 0.46 -0.30 5.47
CA PHE A 21 -0.03 0.64 4.48
C PHE A 21 0.67 2.00 4.56
N ARG A 22 1.11 2.42 5.76
CA ARG A 22 1.97 3.59 5.88
C ARG A 22 3.30 3.38 5.16
N PHE A 23 3.97 2.26 5.39
CA PHE A 23 5.26 1.97 4.77
C PHE A 23 5.15 1.79 3.26
N VAL A 24 4.11 1.11 2.76
CA VAL A 24 3.91 1.01 1.31
C VAL A 24 3.62 2.36 0.67
N GLY A 25 2.96 3.27 1.40
CA GLY A 25 2.76 4.65 0.97
C GLY A 25 4.06 5.45 0.87
N GLU A 26 5.02 5.23 1.77
CA GLU A 26 6.36 5.83 1.68
C GLU A 26 7.16 5.26 0.50
N TRP A 27 7.10 3.96 0.28
CA TRP A 27 7.68 3.32 -0.89
C TRP A 27 7.07 3.84 -2.20
N LEU A 28 5.74 4.04 -2.25
CA LEU A 28 5.06 4.61 -3.40
C LEU A 28 5.52 6.04 -3.74
N LYS A 29 5.88 6.85 -2.73
CA LYS A 29 6.48 8.17 -2.97
C LYS A 29 7.84 8.05 -3.64
N TRP A 30 8.67 7.11 -3.19
CA TRP A 30 9.95 6.83 -3.84
C TRP A 30 9.75 6.35 -5.28
N LEU A 31 8.84 5.41 -5.51
CA LEU A 31 8.54 4.88 -6.85
C LEU A 31 8.07 6.00 -7.79
N TYR A 32 7.23 6.91 -7.31
CA TYR A 32 6.79 8.07 -8.08
C TYR A 32 7.97 8.94 -8.52
N THR A 33 8.92 9.22 -7.63
CA THR A 33 10.11 10.00 -7.95
C THR A 33 11.01 9.26 -8.95
N ASP A 34 11.27 7.96 -8.77
CA ASP A 34 12.08 7.14 -9.69
C ASP A 34 11.48 7.11 -11.10
N VAL A 35 10.18 6.79 -11.21
CA VAL A 35 9.48 6.74 -12.50
C VAL A 35 9.47 8.11 -13.16
N THR A 36 9.25 9.19 -12.41
CA THR A 36 9.28 10.55 -12.96
C THR A 36 10.66 10.90 -13.52
N GLN A 37 11.74 10.54 -12.83
CA GLN A 37 13.10 10.76 -13.30
C GLN A 37 13.41 9.96 -14.59
N ARG A 38 12.97 8.70 -14.66
CA ARG A 38 13.12 7.86 -15.87
C ARG A 38 12.36 8.43 -17.06
N LEU A 39 11.12 8.89 -16.83
CA LEU A 39 10.31 9.52 -17.87
C LEU A 39 10.98 10.78 -18.43
N GLN A 40 11.63 11.59 -17.59
CA GLN A 40 12.43 12.75 -18.05
C GLN A 40 13.62 12.34 -18.94
N ALA A 41 14.15 11.13 -18.75
CA ALA A 41 15.20 10.54 -19.58
C ALA A 41 14.66 9.78 -20.82
N ASN A 42 13.35 9.85 -21.10
CA ASN A 42 12.66 9.05 -22.12
C ASN A 42 12.78 7.52 -21.91
N ASP A 43 13.01 7.07 -20.68
CA ASP A 43 12.96 5.64 -20.31
C ASP A 43 11.53 5.28 -19.84
N PHE A 44 10.84 4.47 -20.65
CA PHE A 44 9.47 4.00 -20.37
C PHE A 44 9.44 2.52 -19.95
N SER A 45 10.60 1.88 -19.77
CA SER A 45 10.69 0.43 -19.55
C SER A 45 9.95 -0.05 -18.29
N THR A 46 9.90 0.77 -17.24
CA THR A 46 9.28 0.43 -15.94
C THR A 46 7.82 0.89 -15.84
N LEU A 47 7.30 1.64 -16.81
CA LEU A 47 5.96 2.22 -16.76
C LEU A 47 4.82 1.18 -16.65
N PRO A 48 4.86 0.04 -17.37
CA PRO A 48 3.83 -0.99 -17.23
C PRO A 48 3.75 -1.59 -15.82
N GLU A 49 4.91 -1.86 -15.21
CA GLU A 49 4.99 -2.37 -13.84
C GLU A 49 4.50 -1.34 -12.83
N ALA A 50 4.97 -0.10 -12.95
CA ALA A 50 4.55 0.99 -12.06
C ALA A 50 3.03 1.19 -12.10
N HIS A 51 2.41 1.12 -13.28
CA HIS A 51 0.96 1.21 -13.41
C HIS A 51 0.24 0.03 -12.76
N ALA A 52 0.65 -1.20 -13.07
CA ALA A 52 0.03 -2.40 -12.50
C ALA A 52 0.15 -2.45 -10.97
N CYS A 53 1.33 -2.13 -10.45
CA CYS A 53 1.60 -2.13 -9.01
C CYS A 53 0.79 -1.05 -8.29
N THR A 54 0.78 0.19 -8.79
CA THR A 54 0.03 1.30 -8.17
C THR A 54 -1.48 1.08 -8.22
N ALA A 55 -2.02 0.55 -9.33
CA ALA A 55 -3.43 0.19 -9.45
C ALA A 55 -3.82 -0.94 -8.48
N GLY A 56 -2.98 -1.98 -8.38
CA GLY A 56 -3.16 -3.08 -7.44
C GLY A 56 -3.12 -2.62 -5.99
N LEU A 57 -2.12 -1.81 -5.62
CA LEU A 57 -1.99 -1.26 -4.27
C LEU A 57 -3.16 -0.35 -3.89
N LYS A 58 -3.62 0.48 -4.83
CA LYS A 58 -4.83 1.28 -4.63
C LYS A 58 -6.01 0.39 -4.28
N SER A 59 -6.31 -0.62 -5.10
CA SER A 59 -7.42 -1.54 -4.87
C SER A 59 -7.30 -2.30 -3.56
N LEU A 60 -6.13 -2.88 -3.28
CA LEU A 60 -5.87 -3.68 -2.08
C LEU A 60 -6.03 -2.86 -0.81
N THR A 61 -5.35 -1.71 -0.72
CA THR A 61 -5.35 -0.89 0.49
C THR A 61 -6.72 -0.27 0.76
N THR A 62 -7.45 0.18 -0.27
CA THR A 62 -8.81 0.71 -0.08
C THR A 62 -9.80 -0.39 0.32
N THR A 63 -9.70 -1.56 -0.29
CA THR A 63 -10.58 -2.70 0.04
C THR A 63 -10.30 -3.19 1.46
N ALA A 64 -9.04 -3.42 1.80
CA ALA A 64 -8.64 -3.88 3.13
C ALA A 64 -9.05 -2.87 4.20
N THR A 65 -8.90 -1.57 3.97
CA THR A 65 -9.30 -0.52 4.93
C THR A 65 -10.83 -0.44 5.09
N ALA A 66 -11.60 -0.67 4.02
CA ALA A 66 -13.06 -0.60 4.05
C ALA A 66 -13.73 -1.85 4.66
N VAL A 67 -13.13 -3.03 4.47
CA VAL A 67 -13.70 -4.33 4.87
C VAL A 67 -13.42 -4.67 6.34
N CYS A 68 -12.68 -3.84 7.07
CA CYS A 68 -12.45 -4.02 8.52
C CYS A 68 -13.75 -3.86 9.35
N TYR A 69 -14.56 -4.94 9.40
CA TYR A 69 -15.65 -5.18 10.35
C TYR A 69 -15.31 -6.37 11.25
#